data_AF-A0A5K0ZKQ2-F1
#
_entry.id   AF-A0A5K0ZKQ2-F1
#
_cell.length_a   1.000
_cell.length_b   1.000
_cell.length_c   1.000
_cell.angle_alpha   90.00
_cell.angle_beta   90.00
_cell.angle_gamma   90.00
#
_symmetry.space_group_name_H-M   'P 1'
#
loop_
_entity.id
_entity.type
_entity.pdbx_description
1 polymer ?
#
loop_
_entity_poly.entity_id
_entity_poly.type
_entity_poly.pdbx_seq_one_letter_code
_entity_poly.pdbx_strand_id
1 'polypeptide(L)' 'NGRKEVNALLKMEAEYFGDVVILPFIDRYELVVLKTVAICEYG' A
#
# COMPACT_ATOMS: atom_id res chain seq x y z
N ASN A 1 10.76 -0.75 -17.23
CA ASN A 1 11.01 -1.01 -15.79
C ASN A 1 10.32 0.06 -14.91
N GLY A 2 9.10 0.54 -15.25
CA GLY A 2 8.50 1.73 -14.62
C GLY A 2 7.80 1.50 -13.28
N ARG A 3 7.41 0.26 -12.94
CA ARG A 3 6.75 -0.04 -11.67
C ARG A 3 7.60 0.28 -10.44
N LYS A 4 8.93 0.11 -10.53
CA LYS A 4 9.83 0.43 -9.42
C LYS A 4 9.90 1.92 -9.13
N GLU A 5 9.89 2.73 -10.18
CA GLU A 5 9.93 4.19 -10.09
C GLU A 5 8.63 4.74 -9.52
N VAL A 6 7.49 4.23 -10.00
CA VAL A 6 6.16 4.56 -9.45
C VAL A 6 6.06 4.18 -7.97
N ASN A 7 6.51 2.98 -7.58
CA ASN A 7 6.49 2.58 -6.17
C ASN A 7 7.39 3.44 -5.29
N ALA A 8 8.52 3.94 -5.83
CA ALA A 8 9.40 4.84 -5.10
C ALA A 8 8.75 6.21 -4.86
N LEU A 9 8.07 6.76 -5.86
CA LEU A 9 7.33 8.02 -5.74
C LEU A 9 6.16 7.90 -4.74
N LEU A 10 5.37 6.83 -4.84
CA LEU A 10 4.26 6.58 -3.91
C LEU A 10 4.74 6.45 -2.47
N LYS A 11 5.92 5.86 -2.24
CA LYS A 11 6.50 5.79 -0.90
C LYS A 11 6.86 7.17 -0.35
N MET A 12 7.39 8.06 -1.20
CA MET A 12 7.67 9.44 -0.80
C MET A 12 6.39 10.21 -0.46
N GLU A 13 5.33 10.05 -1.26
CA GLU A 13 4.03 10.68 -0.97
C GLU A 13 3.44 10.17 0.34
N ALA A 14 3.49 8.86 0.59
CA ALA A 14 3.01 8.27 1.83
C ALA A 14 3.76 8.80 3.07
N GLU A 15 5.10 8.95 2.98
CA GLU A 15 5.92 9.55 4.03
C GLU A 15 5.62 11.05 4.22
N TYR A 16 5.28 11.77 3.15
CA TYR A 16 4.96 13.19 3.20
C TYR A 16 3.61 13.49 3.83
N PHE A 17 2.55 12.78 3.43
CA PHE A 17 1.19 13.03 3.91
C PHE A 17 0.88 12.31 5.23
N GLY A 18 1.51 11.17 5.49
CA GLY A 18 1.38 10.42 6.75
C GLY A 18 0.01 9.76 6.97
N ASP A 19 -0.90 9.85 6.01
CA ASP A 19 -2.25 9.26 5.99
C ASP A 19 -2.34 8.00 5.13
N VAL A 20 -1.23 7.59 4.51
CA VAL A 20 -1.14 6.40 3.65
C VAL A 20 -0.27 5.33 4.29
N VAL A 21 -0.80 4.11 4.39
CA VAL A 21 -0.07 2.91 4.82
C VAL A 21 0.20 2.02 3.60
N ILE A 22 1.48 1.83 3.23
CA ILE A 22 1.88 0.94 2.12
C ILE A 22 2.12 -0.48 2.65
N LEU A 23 1.32 -1.43 2.16
CA LEU A 23 1.49 -2.85 2.47
C LEU A 23 2.31 -3.56 1.37
N PRO A 24 3.25 -4.46 1.70
CA PRO A 24 4.14 -5.12 0.74
C PRO A 24 3.47 -6.30 0.01
N PHE A 25 2.20 -6.15 -0.38
CA PHE A 25 1.45 -7.19 -1.07
C PHE A 25 1.29 -6.87 -2.56
N ILE A 26 1.29 -7.92 -3.40
CA ILE A 26 0.96 -7.77 -4.80
C ILE A 26 -0.56 -7.84 -4.92
N ASP A 27 -1.20 -6.78 -5.39
CA ASP A 27 -2.65 -6.73 -5.57
C ASP A 27 -3.15 -7.91 -6.41
N ARG A 28 -3.70 -8.91 -5.72
CA ARG A 28 -4.38 -10.06 -6.29
C ARG A 28 -5.75 -10.12 -5.63
N TYR A 29 -6.75 -10.55 -6.39
CA TYR A 29 -8.14 -10.64 -5.91
C TYR A 29 -8.30 -11.43 -4.60
N GLU A 30 -7.43 -12.42 -4.35
CA GLU A 30 -7.39 -13.21 -3.11
C GLU A 30 -7.07 -12.37 -1.86
N LEU A 31 -6.41 -11.22 -2.03
CA LEU A 31 -6.00 -10.34 -0.92
C LEU A 31 -7.09 -9.34 -0.50
N VAL A 32 -8.29 -9.41 -1.12
CA VAL A 32 -9.46 -8.62 -0.70
C VAL A 32 -9.87 -8.91 0.74
N VAL A 33 -9.62 -10.11 1.25
CA VAL A 33 -9.84 -10.42 2.67
C VAL A 33 -8.74 -9.79 3.54
N LEU A 34 -7.48 -9.86 3.10
CA LEU A 34 -6.34 -9.32 3.84
C LEU A 34 -6.38 -7.80 3.93
N LYS A 35 -6.85 -7.09 2.90
CA LYS A 35 -7.03 -5.63 2.97
C LYS A 35 -8.09 -5.27 4.02
N THR A 36 -9.14 -6.08 4.18
CA THR A 36 -10.19 -5.84 5.20
C THR A 36 -9.62 -6.02 6.60
N VAL A 37 -8.84 -7.08 6.84
CA VAL A 37 -8.16 -7.29 8.13
C VAL A 37 -7.20 -6.14 8.43
N ALA A 38 -6.38 -5.73 7.45
CA ALA A 38 -5.45 -4.62 7.62
C ALA A 38 -6.18 -3.30 7.92
N ILE A 39 -7.30 -2.99 7.26
CA ILE A 39 -8.11 -1.80 7.60
C ILE A 39 -8.60 -1.86 9.05
N CYS A 40 -9.02 -3.03 9.55
CA CYS A 40 -9.45 -3.19 10.93
C CYS A 40 -8.31 -3.07 11.95
N GLU A 41 -7.06 -3.37 11.56
CA GLU A 41 -5.90 -3.31 12.46
C GLU A 41 -5.19 -1.95 12.47
N TYR A 42 -5.23 -1.22 11.34
CA TYR A 42 -4.52 0.05 11.16
C TYR A 42 -5.43 1.28 11.07
N GLY A 43 -6.75 1.10 11.01
CA GLY A 43 -7.78 2.16 10.91
C GLY A 43 -8.34 2.64 12.23
#